data_AF-A0AA96QYE7-F1
#
_entry.id   AF-A0AA96QYE7-F1
#
_cell.length_a   1.000
_cell.length_b   1.000
_cell.length_c   1.000
_cell.angle_alpha   90.00
_cell.angle_beta   90.00
_cell.angle_gamma   90.00
#
_symmetry.space_group_name_H-M   'P 1'
#
loop_
_entity.id
_entity.type
_entity.pdbx_description
1 polymer ?
#
loop_
_entity_poly.entity_id
_entity_poly.type
_entity_poly.pdbx_seq_one_letter_code
_entity_poly.pdbx_strand_id
1 'polypeptide(L)' 'MKTMSAFTAVLREEMETTQRSLEAAQQAGLPFEVHLHSARLLDLLDRAERNSVDTTGWVPEASLSMAVDYA' A
#
# COMPACT_ATOMS: atom_id res chain seq x y z
N MET A 1 3.16 13.42 22.81
CA MET A 1 2.62 12.40 21.87
C MET A 1 2.09 13.14 20.67
N LYS A 2 2.66 12.99 19.47
CA LYS A 2 2.05 13.56 18.25
C LYS A 2 0.81 12.72 17.96
N THR A 3 -0.37 13.29 18.12
CA THR A 3 -1.62 12.63 17.71
C THR A 3 -1.60 12.47 16.20
N MET A 4 -1.72 11.23 15.69
CA MET A 4 -1.90 11.00 14.25
C MET A 4 -3.15 11.73 13.77
N SER A 5 -3.07 12.40 12.62
CA SER A 5 -4.25 13.00 12.02
C SER A 5 -5.23 11.90 11.58
N ALA A 6 -6.53 12.20 11.56
CA ALA A 6 -7.53 11.27 11.05
C ALA A 6 -7.23 10.81 9.61
N PHE A 7 -6.71 11.73 8.78
CA PHE A 7 -6.22 11.40 7.44
C PHE A 7 -5.11 10.35 7.47
N THR A 8 -4.09 10.56 8.30
CA THR A 8 -2.95 9.64 8.43
C THR A 8 -3.42 8.25 8.91
N ALA A 9 -4.39 8.19 9.83
CA ALA A 9 -4.94 6.95 10.33
C ALA A 9 -5.66 6.16 9.23
N VAL A 10 -6.54 6.83 8.47
CA VAL A 10 -7.25 6.21 7.34
C VAL A 10 -6.28 5.75 6.26
N LEU A 11 -5.30 6.58 5.89
CA LEU A 11 -4.30 6.23 4.88
C LEU A 11 -3.52 4.98 5.25
N ARG A 12 -3.13 4.86 6.53
CA ARG A 12 -2.45 3.68 7.05
C ARG A 12 -3.32 2.43 6.96
N GLU A 13 -4.58 2.51 7.35
CA GLU A 13 -5.53 1.40 7.27
C GLU A 13 -5.78 0.95 5.81
N GLU A 14 -5.91 1.89 4.88
CA GLU A 14 -6.05 1.60 3.45
C GLU A 14 -4.80 0.89 2.90
N MET A 15 -3.61 1.34 3.29
CA MET A 15 -2.35 0.68 2.91
C MET A 15 -2.25 -0.74 3.49
N GLU A 16 -2.52 -0.92 4.78
CA GLU A 16 -2.47 -2.25 5.44
C GLU A 16 -3.48 -3.23 4.81
N THR A 17 -4.66 -2.73 4.43
CA THR A 17 -5.67 -3.55 3.75
C THR A 17 -5.24 -3.92 2.33
N THR A 18 -4.71 -2.96 1.57
CA THR A 18 -4.23 -3.19 0.19
C THR A 18 -3.07 -4.18 0.17
N GLN A 19 -2.14 -4.09 1.12
CA GLN A 19 -1.03 -5.04 1.27
C GLN A 19 -1.51 -6.47 1.51
N ARG A 20 -2.49 -6.67 2.42
CA ARG A 20 -3.08 -7.99 2.66
C ARG A 20 -3.78 -8.56 1.44
N SER A 21 -4.49 -7.72 0.69
CA SER A 21 -5.15 -8.14 -0.56
C SER A 21 -4.14 -8.49 -1.65
N LEU A 22 -3.05 -7.73 -1.78
CA LEU A 22 -1.97 -8.01 -2.71
C LEU A 22 -1.31 -9.36 -2.40
N GLU A 23 -0.98 -9.61 -1.14
CA GLU A 23 -0.39 -10.89 -0.71
C GLU A 23 -1.35 -12.06 -0.99
N ALA A 24 -2.63 -11.91 -0.65
CA ALA A 24 -3.63 -12.94 -0.90
C ALA A 24 -3.80 -13.23 -2.41
N ALA A 25 -3.84 -12.20 -3.26
CA ALA A 25 -3.94 -12.36 -4.71
C ALA A 25 -2.71 -13.09 -5.29
N GLN A 26 -1.51 -12.75 -4.80
CA GLN A 26 -0.27 -13.42 -5.20
C GLN A 26 -0.28 -14.90 -4.79
N GLN A 27 -0.66 -15.20 -3.56
CA GLN A 27 -0.75 -16.58 -3.06
C GLN A 27 -1.80 -17.40 -3.81
N ALA A 28 -2.88 -16.76 -4.26
CA ALA A 28 -3.94 -17.39 -5.05
C ALA A 28 -3.62 -17.50 -6.56
N GLY A 29 -2.52 -16.93 -7.03
CA GLY A 29 -2.16 -16.93 -8.45
C GLY A 29 -3.13 -16.13 -9.32
N LEU A 30 -3.61 -14.98 -8.81
CA LEU A 30 -4.59 -14.12 -9.45
C LEU A 30 -3.91 -12.87 -10.05
N PRO A 31 -3.38 -12.94 -11.30
CA PRO A 31 -2.49 -11.89 -11.83
C PRO A 31 -3.18 -10.55 -12.05
N PHE A 32 -4.47 -10.53 -12.37
CA PHE A 32 -5.22 -9.29 -12.54
C PHE A 32 -5.38 -8.56 -11.20
N GLU A 33 -5.72 -9.30 -10.16
CA GLU A 33 -5.89 -8.80 -8.80
C GLU A 33 -4.54 -8.34 -8.22
N VAL A 34 -3.45 -9.05 -8.51
CA VAL A 34 -2.09 -8.59 -8.18
C VAL A 34 -1.85 -7.22 -8.81
N HIS A 35 -2.05 -7.07 -10.13
CA HIS A 35 -1.88 -5.78 -10.81
C HIS A 35 -2.77 -4.68 -10.20
N LEU A 36 -4.04 -4.98 -9.92
CA LEU A 36 -4.98 -4.05 -9.31
C LEU A 36 -4.51 -3.55 -7.93
N HIS A 37 -4.10 -4.46 -7.06
CA HIS A 37 -3.65 -4.12 -5.71
C HIS A 37 -2.28 -3.44 -5.71
N SER A 38 -1.39 -3.81 -6.64
CA SER A 38 -0.13 -3.11 -6.89
C SER A 38 -0.36 -1.64 -7.28
N ALA A 39 -1.21 -1.39 -8.27
CA ALA A 39 -1.55 -0.03 -8.68
C ALA A 39 -2.18 0.79 -7.55
N ARG A 40 -3.08 0.16 -6.77
CA ARG A 40 -3.69 0.83 -5.61
C ARG A 40 -2.67 1.16 -4.52
N LEU A 41 -1.71 0.29 -4.26
CA LEU A 41 -0.67 0.53 -3.25
C LEU A 41 0.21 1.73 -3.66
N LEU A 42 0.57 1.82 -4.94
CA LEU A 42 1.34 2.95 -5.47
C LEU A 42 0.55 4.27 -5.43
N ASP A 43 -0.74 4.26 -5.75
CA ASP A 43 -1.62 5.44 -5.62
C ASP A 43 -1.70 5.94 -4.17
N LEU A 44 -1.79 5.03 -3.20
CA LEU A 44 -1.80 5.40 -1.78
C LEU A 44 -0.44 6.00 -1.34
N LEU A 45 0.68 5.49 -1.86
CA LEU A 45 2.02 6.02 -1.59
C LEU A 45 2.20 7.42 -2.20
N ASP A 46 1.77 7.64 -3.45
CA ASP A 46 1.75 8.98 -4.07
C ASP A 46 0.87 9.95 -3.27
N ARG A 47 -0.30 9.49 -2.81
CA ARG A 47 -1.17 10.29 -1.93
C ARG A 47 -0.48 10.65 -0.61
N ALA A 48 0.29 9.74 -0.03
CA ALA A 48 1.07 10.02 1.19
C ALA A 48 2.14 11.08 0.94
N GLU A 49 2.91 10.94 -0.14
CA GLU A 49 3.95 11.89 -0.55
C GLU A 49 3.38 13.30 -0.74
N ARG A 50 2.29 13.43 -1.50
CA ARG A 50 1.61 14.71 -1.75
C ARG A 50 1.11 15.40 -0.49
N ASN A 51 0.89 14.64 0.59
CA ASN A 51 0.44 15.15 1.88
C ASN A 51 1.57 15.16 2.93
N SER A 52 2.82 14.96 2.51
CA SER A 52 4.01 14.95 3.39
C SER A 52 3.89 13.98 4.57
N VAL A 53 3.24 12.84 4.33
CA VAL A 53 3.13 11.76 5.31
C VAL A 53 4.33 10.83 5.15
N ASP A 54 5.12 10.69 6.21
CA ASP A 54 6.19 9.69 6.28
C ASP A 54 5.60 8.29 6.43
N THR A 55 5.78 7.46 5.40
CA THR A 55 5.31 6.06 5.34
C THR A 55 6.42 5.06 5.63
N THR A 56 7.57 5.51 6.14
CA THR A 56 8.70 4.63 6.46
C THR A 56 8.24 3.49 7.39
N GLY A 57 8.44 2.26 6.93
CA GLY A 57 8.06 1.04 7.66
C GLY A 57 6.57 0.69 7.65
N TRP A 58 5.72 1.37 6.87
CA TRP A 58 4.30 1.03 6.74
C TRP A 58 4.03 -0.04 5.70
N VAL A 59 4.93 -0.18 4.72
CA VAL A 59 4.85 -1.15 3.65
C VAL A 59 6.12 -2.01 3.68
N PRO A 60 6.02 -3.33 3.87
CA PRO A 60 7.15 -4.24 3.75
C PRO A 60 7.80 -4.15 2.38
N GLU A 61 9.13 -4.29 2.33
CA GLU A 61 9.91 -4.21 1.08
C GLU A 61 9.43 -5.21 0.03
N ALA A 62 9.01 -6.41 0.45
CA ALA A 62 8.46 -7.43 -0.45
C ALA A 62 7.17 -6.95 -1.15
N SER A 63 6.25 -6.32 -0.41
CA SER A 63 5.00 -5.77 -0.98
C SER A 63 5.28 -4.61 -1.92
N LEU A 64 6.28 -3.78 -1.60
CA LEU A 64 6.77 -2.70 -2.48
C LEU A 64 7.38 -3.25 -3.78
N SER A 65 8.25 -4.26 -3.70
CA SER A 65 8.84 -4.91 -4.88
C SER A 65 7.75 -5.46 -5.78
N MET A 66 6.82 -6.23 -5.22
CA MET A 66 5.67 -6.75 -5.99
C MET A 66 4.83 -5.65 -6.63
N ALA A 67 4.64 -4.53 -5.94
CA ALA A 67 3.86 -3.42 -6.49
C ALA A 67 4.53 -2.77 -7.70
N VAL A 68 5.86 -2.61 -7.65
CA VAL A 68 6.66 -2.04 -8.74
C VAL A 68 6.80 -3.01 -9.91
N ASP A 69 6.95 -4.31 -9.66
CA ASP A 69 7.12 -5.33 -10.71
C ASP A 69 5.89 -5.51 -11.61
N TYR A 70 4.71 -5.09 -11.12
CA TYR A 70 3.42 -5.21 -11.82
C TYR A 70 2.85 -3.87 -12.28
N ALA A 71 3.57 -2.76 -12.10
CA ALA A 71 3.17 -1.43 -12.57
C ALA A 71 3.65 -1.17 -14.01
#